data_AF-A0A087UTG7-F1
#
_entry.id   AF-A0A087UTG7-F1
#
_cell.length_a   1.000
_cell.length_b   1.000
_cell.length_c   1.000
_cell.angle_alpha   90.00
_cell.angle_beta   90.00
_cell.angle_gamma   90.00
#
_symmetry.space_group_name_H-M   'P 1'
#
loop_
_entity.id
_entity.type
_entity.pdbx_description
1 polymer ?
#
loop_
_entity_poly.entity_id
_entity_poly.type
_entity_poly.pdbx_seq_one_letter_code
_entity_poly.pdbx_strand_id
1 'polypeptide(L)'
;MHSSIVTASICILALLMIESVHEVNSTPVKYSRWEDYQEATGRKYTDNKDNKCLQGGAIRDLCEKCTKFTKSEVVFPLCCEGRENVRPWCKNFLEYTPAE
;
A
#
# COMPACT_ATOMS: atom_id res chain seq x y z
N MET A 1 40.20 32.43 7.28
CA MET A 1 40.43 31.30 6.34
C MET A 1 39.70 30.03 6.76
N HIS A 2 39.78 29.58 8.02
CA HIS A 2 39.07 28.38 8.51
C HIS A 2 37.54 28.48 8.43
N SER A 3 36.95 29.64 8.74
CA SER A 3 35.48 29.81 8.72
C SER A 3 34.88 29.62 7.32
N SER A 4 35.58 30.07 6.27
CA SER A 4 35.15 29.94 4.87
C SER A 4 35.22 28.48 4.37
N ILE A 5 36.20 27.73 4.86
CA ILE A 5 36.37 26.30 4.56
C ILE A 5 35.23 25.51 5.20
N VAL A 6 34.90 25.79 6.46
CA VAL A 6 33.81 25.12 7.18
C VAL A 6 32.46 25.37 6.49
N THR A 7 32.17 26.61 6.08
CA THR A 7 30.93 26.93 5.35
C THR A 7 30.85 26.22 4.00
N ALA A 8 31.96 26.13 3.26
CA ALA A 8 31.99 25.43 1.98
C ALA A 8 31.73 23.92 2.15
N SER A 9 32.33 23.30 3.17
CA SER A 9 32.11 21.88 3.49
C SER A 9 30.65 21.57 3.85
N ILE A 10 30.00 22.43 4.63
CA ILE A 10 28.59 22.26 5.01
C ILE A 10 27.69 22.36 3.77
N CYS A 11 27.94 23.34 2.88
CA CYS A 11 27.16 23.48 1.65
C CYS A 11 27.31 22.27 0.72
N ILE A 12 28.52 21.71 0.59
CA ILE A 12 28.76 20.51 -0.22
C ILE A 12 28.00 19.31 0.34
N LEU A 13 28.05 19.10 1.66
CA LEU A 13 27.29 18.01 2.30
C LEU A 13 25.78 18.21 2.15
N ALA A 14 25.27 19.44 2.27
CA ALA A 14 23.86 19.72 2.06
C ALA A 14 23.41 19.44 0.62
N LEU A 15 24.23 19.77 -0.38
CA LEU A 15 23.92 19.48 -1.79
C LEU A 15 23.90 17.97 -2.08
N LEU A 16 24.83 17.20 -1.52
CA LEU A 16 24.87 15.74 -1.67
C LEU A 16 23.66 15.05 -1.04
N MET A 17 23.13 15.58 0.07
CA MET A 17 21.92 15.03 0.72
C MET A 17 20.66 15.25 -0.12
N ILE A 18 20.59 16.33 -0.92
CA ILE A 18 19.44 16.61 -1.80
C ILE A 18 19.37 15.59 -2.95
N GLU A 19 20.51 15.13 -3.48
CA GLU A 19 20.55 14.08 -4.52
C GLU A 19 20.10 12.70 -4.01
N SER A 20 20.17 12.47 -2.70
CA SER A 20 19.72 11.22 -2.09
C SER A 20 18.20 11.15 -1.87
N VAL A 21 17.46 12.23 -2.14
CA VAL A 21 15.99 12.21 -2.17
C VAL A 21 15.55 11.46 -3.42
N HIS A 22 15.64 10.13 -3.36
CA HIS A 22 14.95 9.28 -4.32
C HIS A 22 13.46 9.58 -4.20
N GLU A 23 12.87 10.04 -5.31
CA GLU A 23 11.42 10.08 -5.44
C GLU A 23 10.93 8.65 -5.33
N VAL A 24 10.41 8.28 -4.16
CA VAL A 24 9.81 6.96 -3.95
C VAL A 24 8.51 6.99 -4.73
N ASN A 25 8.56 6.57 -5.99
CA ASN A 25 7.40 6.52 -6.87
C ASN A 25 6.49 5.39 -6.38
N SER A 26 5.65 5.69 -5.39
CA SER A 26 4.57 4.79 -4.99
C SER A 26 3.60 4.75 -6.16
N THR A 27 3.52 3.62 -6.87
CA THR A 27 2.39 3.39 -7.76
C THR A 27 1.15 3.30 -6.86
N PRO A 28 0.25 4.31 -6.89
CA PRO A 28 -0.97 4.21 -6.12
C PRO A 28 -1.74 2.99 -6.60
N VAL A 29 -2.56 2.41 -5.73
CA VAL A 29 -3.54 1.40 -6.15
C VAL A 29 -4.31 2.01 -7.32
N LYS A 30 -4.29 1.35 -8.49
CA LYS A 30 -4.86 1.85 -9.75
C LYS A 30 -6.33 2.28 -9.65
N TYR A 31 -7.02 1.80 -8.63
CA TYR A 31 -8.44 2.00 -8.41
C TYR A 31 -8.63 2.51 -6.99
N SER A 32 -9.01 3.78 -6.85
CA SER A 32 -9.34 4.39 -5.56
C SER A 32 -10.75 4.02 -5.10
N ARG A 33 -11.63 3.70 -6.06
CA ARG A 33 -12.99 3.23 -5.81
C ARG A 33 -13.17 1.78 -6.25
N TRP A 34 -14.06 1.09 -5.55
CA TRP A 34 -14.37 -0.30 -5.82
C TRP A 34 -15.07 -0.48 -7.18
N GLU A 35 -15.94 0.45 -7.53
CA GLU A 35 -16.66 0.43 -8.82
C GLU A 35 -15.68 0.45 -10.00
N ASP A 36 -14.60 1.24 -9.90
CA ASP A 36 -13.58 1.36 -10.94
C ASP A 36 -12.84 0.03 -11.18
N TYR A 37 -12.57 -0.74 -10.11
CA TYR A 37 -11.99 -2.07 -10.22
C TYR A 37 -12.96 -3.08 -10.84
N GLN A 38 -14.23 -3.02 -10.47
CA GLN A 38 -15.27 -3.91 -11.02
C GLN A 38 -15.48 -3.65 -12.51
N GLU A 39 -15.46 -2.39 -12.92
CA GLU A 39 -15.55 -1.97 -14.32
C GLU A 39 -14.32 -2.42 -15.10
N ALA A 40 -13.11 -2.19 -14.55
CA ALA A 40 -11.86 -2.56 -15.21
C ALA A 40 -11.66 -4.09 -15.36
N THR A 41 -12.19 -4.88 -14.43
CA THR A 41 -12.05 -6.34 -14.44
C THR A 41 -13.26 -7.06 -15.05
N GLY A 42 -14.35 -6.33 -15.35
CA GLY A 42 -15.62 -6.91 -15.79
C GLY A 42 -16.30 -7.80 -14.73
N ARG A 43 -15.79 -7.83 -13.49
CA ARG A 43 -16.35 -8.63 -12.40
C ARG A 43 -17.27 -7.78 -11.54
N LYS A 44 -18.58 -7.85 -11.79
CA LYS A 44 -19.60 -7.34 -10.87
C LYS A 44 -19.65 -8.23 -9.63
N TYR A 45 -19.00 -7.81 -8.56
CA TYR A 45 -19.29 -8.33 -7.23
C TYR A 45 -20.54 -7.63 -6.73
N THR A 46 -21.62 -8.38 -6.52
CA THR A 46 -22.82 -7.82 -5.90
C THR A 46 -22.43 -7.32 -4.52
N ASP A 47 -22.83 -6.10 -4.21
CA ASP A 47 -22.77 -5.52 -2.87
C ASP A 47 -23.62 -6.39 -1.94
N ASN A 48 -23.02 -7.49 -1.48
CA ASN A 48 -23.64 -8.33 -0.50
C ASN A 48 -23.60 -7.49 0.78
N LYS A 49 -24.72 -7.37 1.48
CA LYS A 49 -24.84 -6.60 2.73
C LYS A 49 -23.82 -7.01 3.81
N ASP A 50 -23.13 -8.13 3.60
CA ASP A 50 -22.05 -8.67 4.42
C ASP A 50 -20.63 -8.22 4.02
N ASN A 51 -20.48 -7.40 2.98
CA ASN A 51 -19.17 -6.94 2.52
C ASN A 51 -18.60 -5.92 3.51
N LYS A 52 -17.73 -6.39 4.42
CA LYS A 52 -17.21 -5.60 5.54
C LYS A 52 -16.05 -4.66 5.16
N CYS A 53 -15.75 -4.53 3.86
CA CYS A 53 -14.68 -3.68 3.32
C CYS A 53 -15.13 -2.25 3.05
N LEU A 54 -15.79 -1.62 4.03
CA LEU A 54 -16.13 -0.20 3.96
C LEU A 54 -14.85 0.65 3.87
N GLN A 55 -14.92 1.77 3.16
CA GLN A 55 -13.81 2.71 3.05
C GLN A 55 -13.40 3.22 4.44
N GLY A 56 -12.10 3.20 4.73
CA GLY A 56 -11.55 3.57 6.05
C GLY A 56 -11.82 2.56 7.17
N GLY A 57 -12.33 1.36 6.85
CA GLY A 57 -12.54 0.29 7.83
C GLY A 57 -11.32 -0.59 7.98
N ALA A 58 -11.07 -1.08 9.21
CA ALA A 58 -9.93 -1.94 9.53
C ALA A 58 -9.85 -3.24 8.67
N ILE A 59 -10.99 -3.74 8.21
CA ILE A 59 -11.03 -4.91 7.31
C ILE A 59 -10.52 -4.54 5.92
N ARG A 60 -10.86 -3.36 5.41
CA ARG A 60 -10.34 -2.88 4.14
C ARG A 60 -8.83 -2.67 4.24
N ASP A 61 -8.36 -2.01 5.28
CA ASP A 61 -6.92 -1.76 5.50
C ASP A 61 -6.12 -3.07 5.55
N LEU A 62 -6.66 -4.09 6.24
CA LEU A 62 -6.07 -5.43 6.26
C LEU A 62 -5.96 -6.02 4.85
N CYS A 63 -7.05 -5.98 4.08
CA CYS A 63 -7.10 -6.56 2.74
C CYS A 63 -6.20 -5.81 1.75
N GLU A 64 -6.16 -4.47 1.80
CA GLU A 64 -5.26 -3.64 0.98
C GLU A 64 -3.79 -3.96 1.29
N LYS A 65 -3.44 -4.01 2.59
CA LYS A 65 -2.08 -4.35 3.02
C LYS A 65 -1.70 -5.76 2.54
N CYS A 66 -2.59 -6.73 2.70
CA CYS A 66 -2.36 -8.11 2.28
C CYS A 66 -2.14 -8.22 0.76
N THR A 67 -2.95 -7.53 -0.04
CA THR A 67 -2.79 -7.46 -1.50
C THR A 67 -1.47 -6.80 -1.89
N LYS A 68 -1.05 -5.75 -1.19
CA LYS A 68 0.25 -5.09 -1.43
C LYS A 68 1.42 -6.04 -1.19
N PHE A 69 1.41 -6.77 -0.07
CA PHE A 69 2.50 -7.71 0.25
C PHE A 69 2.53 -8.93 -0.67
N THR A 70 1.36 -9.51 -0.96
CA THR A 70 1.26 -10.70 -1.82
C THR A 70 1.42 -10.39 -3.30
N LYS A 71 1.27 -9.11 -3.69
CA LYS A 71 1.25 -8.63 -5.08
C LYS A 71 0.18 -9.33 -5.92
N SER A 72 -0.89 -9.78 -5.26
CA SER A 72 -1.94 -10.59 -5.86
C SER A 72 -3.27 -9.86 -5.80
N GLU A 73 -3.75 -9.39 -6.96
CA GLU A 73 -4.98 -8.60 -7.07
C GLU A 73 -6.23 -9.40 -6.68
N VAL A 74 -6.19 -10.74 -6.73
CA VAL A 74 -7.31 -11.61 -6.33
C VAL A 74 -7.47 -11.68 -4.81
N VAL A 75 -6.43 -11.37 -4.04
CA VAL A 75 -6.48 -11.44 -2.57
C VAL A 75 -7.46 -10.41 -2.00
N PHE A 76 -7.54 -9.22 -2.58
CA PHE A 76 -8.42 -8.16 -2.11
C PHE A 76 -9.90 -8.59 -2.09
N PRO A 77 -10.51 -9.01 -3.23
CA PRO A 77 -11.91 -9.44 -3.26
C PRO A 77 -12.17 -10.64 -2.33
N LEU A 78 -11.29 -11.64 -2.30
CA LEU A 78 -11.48 -12.82 -1.45
C LEU A 78 -11.42 -12.47 0.04
N CYS A 79 -10.50 -11.57 0.42
CA CYS A 79 -10.37 -11.07 1.79
C CYS A 79 -11.61 -10.25 2.20
N CYS A 80 -12.10 -9.36 1.32
CA CYS A 80 -13.26 -8.52 1.59
C CYS A 80 -14.54 -9.32 1.76
N GLU A 81 -14.73 -10.37 0.97
CA GLU A 81 -15.88 -11.27 1.09
C GLU A 81 -15.70 -12.35 2.16
N GLY A 82 -14.50 -12.46 2.74
CA GLY A 82 -14.19 -13.51 3.71
C GLY A 82 -14.25 -14.92 3.11
N ARG A 83 -14.03 -15.04 1.78
CA ARG A 83 -14.03 -16.33 1.09
C ARG A 83 -12.74 -17.10 1.36
N GLU A 84 -12.84 -18.42 1.25
CA GLU A 84 -11.69 -19.34 1.25
C GLU A 84 -10.73 -19.14 2.42
N ASN A 85 -11.23 -18.62 3.57
CA ASN A 85 -10.41 -18.24 4.71
C ASN A 85 -9.28 -17.23 4.39
N VAL A 86 -9.41 -16.47 3.30
CA VAL A 86 -8.39 -15.49 2.89
C VAL A 86 -8.26 -14.36 3.91
N ARG A 87 -9.35 -13.92 4.54
CA ARG A 87 -9.27 -12.88 5.58
C ARG A 87 -8.44 -13.30 6.81
N PRO A 88 -8.72 -14.42 7.49
CA PRO A 88 -7.87 -14.88 8.59
C PRO A 88 -6.45 -15.22 8.11
N TRP A 89 -6.28 -15.75 6.90
CA TRP A 89 -4.96 -15.95 6.32
C TRP A 89 -4.18 -14.64 6.17
N CYS A 90 -4.80 -13.58 5.65
CA CYS A 90 -4.18 -12.25 5.52
C CYS A 90 -3.75 -11.68 6.87
N LYS A 91 -4.58 -11.84 7.90
CA LYS A 91 -4.23 -11.43 9.27
C LYS A 91 -2.94 -12.14 9.72
N ASN A 92 -2.91 -13.46 9.64
CA ASN A 92 -1.76 -14.25 10.07
C ASN A 92 -0.52 -13.94 9.21
N PHE A 93 -0.67 -13.89 7.90
CA PHE A 93 0.42 -13.61 6.96
C PHE A 93 1.11 -12.27 7.26
N LEU A 94 0.33 -11.24 7.56
CA LEU A 94 0.85 -9.91 7.89
C LEU A 94 1.45 -9.82 9.30
N GLU A 95 1.09 -10.69 10.24
CA GLU A 95 1.75 -10.79 11.56
C GLU A 95 3.17 -11.34 11.45
N TYR A 96 3.43 -12.24 10.48
CA TYR A 96 4.77 -12.81 10.24
C TYR A 96 5.61 -12.01 9.23
N THR A 97 5.03 -11.00 8.58
CA THR A 97 5.73 -10.20 7.59
C THR A 97 6.12 -8.85 8.20
N PRO A 98 7.43 -8.56 8.39
CA PRO A 98 7.86 -7.28 8.95
C PRO A 98 7.38 -6.12 8.05
N ALA A 99 6.94 -5.04 8.67
CA ALA A 99 6.61 -3.82 7.96
C ALA A 99 7.93 -3.20 7.45
N GLU A 100 8.15 -3.27 6.14
CA GLU A 100 9.22 -2.55 5.44
C GLU A 100 8.91 -1.05 5.33
#